data_AF-A0AAV6B8U0-F1
#
_entry.id   AF-A0AAV6B8U0-F1
#
_cell.length_a   1.000
_cell.length_b   1.000
_cell.length_c   1.000
_cell.angle_alpha   90.00
_cell.angle_beta   90.00
_cell.angle_gamma   90.00
#
_symmetry.space_group_name_H-M   'P 1'
#
loop_
_entity.id
_entity.type
_entity.pdbx_description
1 polymer ?
#
loop_
_entity_poly.entity_id
_entity_poly.type
_entity_poly.pdbx_seq_one_letter_code
_entity_poly.pdbx_strand_id
1 'polypeptide(L)'
;CNILTPQLLWFKKVRRNIAALFVMSLIINTGMWLERFVIVVISLTRDFMPSAWGRYSATVWDYATFVGTLGLFTMLIFLFVRGLPAIAISEMRELVHQDSHGNEGHS
;
A
#
# COMPACT_ATOMS: atom_id res chain seq x y z
N CYS A 1 -6.94 11.58 -7.40
CA CYS A 1 -7.04 11.25 -5.96
C CYS A 1 -5.77 11.58 -5.16
N ASN A 2 -4.58 11.57 -5.78
CA ASN A 2 -3.30 11.87 -5.11
C ASN A 2 -3.06 13.30 -4.60
N ILE A 3 -3.81 14.31 -5.08
CA ILE A 3 -3.70 15.70 -4.58
C ILE A 3 -4.57 15.93 -3.33
N LEU A 4 -5.68 15.18 -3.19
CA LEU A 4 -6.61 15.34 -2.08
C LEU A 4 -6.08 14.70 -0.78
N THR A 5 -5.31 13.63 -0.93
CA THR A 5 -4.71 12.88 0.17
C THR A 5 -3.73 13.71 1.03
N PRO A 6 -2.69 14.35 0.47
CA PRO A 6 -1.76 15.15 1.29
C PRO A 6 -2.46 16.36 1.92
N GLN A 7 -3.53 16.88 1.31
CA GLN A 7 -4.35 17.96 1.86
C GLN A 7 -5.03 17.57 3.19
N LEU A 8 -5.44 16.31 3.33
CA LEU A 8 -6.07 15.76 4.55
C LEU A 8 -5.06 15.50 5.68
N LEU A 9 -3.79 15.29 5.34
CA LEU A 9 -2.70 15.03 6.30
C LEU A 9 -2.23 16.29 7.05
N TRP A 10 -2.60 17.48 6.57
CA TRP A 10 -2.31 18.76 7.22
C TRP A 10 -3.07 18.94 8.56
N PHE A 11 -4.18 18.22 8.75
CA PHE A 11 -4.93 18.27 10.01
C PHE A 11 -4.25 17.46 11.12
N LYS A 12 -3.74 18.17 12.14
CA LYS A 12 -3.14 17.58 13.37
C LYS A 12 -4.02 16.51 14.04
N LYS A 13 -5.35 16.61 13.92
CA LYS A 13 -6.32 15.67 14.50
C LYS A 13 -6.35 14.32 13.80
N VAL A 14 -6.05 14.29 12.50
CA VAL A 14 -5.97 13.05 11.69
C VAL A 14 -4.65 12.32 11.93
N ARG A 15 -3.54 13.06 12.12
CA ARG A 15 -2.22 12.47 12.41
C ARG A 15 -2.09 11.81 13.78
N ARG A 16 -2.95 12.16 14.74
CA ARG A 16 -2.89 11.61 16.11
C ARG A 16 -3.83 10.41 16.33
N ASN A 17 -4.64 10.05 15.34
CA ASN A 17 -5.57 8.92 15.45
C ASN A 17 -5.08 7.76 14.57
N ILE A 18 -4.63 6.68 15.21
CA ILE A 18 -4.06 5.51 14.54
C ILE A 18 -5.08 4.82 13.62
N ALA A 19 -6.36 4.80 14.00
CA ALA A 19 -7.42 4.23 13.18
C ALA A 19 -7.68 5.08 11.93
N ALA A 20 -7.62 6.41 12.06
CA ALA A 20 -7.76 7.31 10.91
C ALA A 20 -6.58 7.17 9.95
N LEU A 21 -5.36 7.03 10.47
CA LEU A 21 -4.17 6.77 9.66
C LEU A 21 -4.25 5.43 8.91
N PHE A 22 -4.74 4.39 9.56
CA PHE A 22 -4.92 3.07 8.94
C PHE A 22 -5.96 3.08 7.81
N VAL A 23 -7.12 3.70 8.04
CA VAL A 23 -8.14 3.81 6.98
C VAL A 23 -7.63 4.69 5.83
N MET A 24 -6.92 5.77 6.13
CA MET A 24 -6.31 6.58 5.07
C MET A 24 -5.25 5.81 4.29
N SER A 25 -4.37 5.05 4.93
CA SER A 25 -3.33 4.31 4.19
C SER A 25 -3.93 3.29 3.21
N LEU A 26 -5.03 2.62 3.58
CA LEU A 26 -5.79 1.75 2.68
C LEU A 26 -6.36 2.51 1.49
N ILE A 27 -7.05 3.62 1.74
CA ILE A 27 -7.66 4.45 0.68
C ILE A 27 -6.61 4.98 -0.29
N ILE A 28 -5.43 5.36 0.22
CA ILE A 28 -4.32 5.87 -0.59
C ILE A 28 -3.74 4.77 -1.46
N ASN A 29 -3.46 3.61 -0.85
CA ASN A 29 -2.88 2.48 -1.55
C ASN A 29 -3.81 2.01 -2.68
N THR A 30 -5.12 1.85 -2.39
CA THR A 30 -6.13 1.52 -3.40
C THR A 30 -6.31 2.62 -4.43
N GLY A 31 -6.31 3.89 -4.04
CA GLY A 31 -6.51 5.04 -4.94
C GLY A 31 -5.36 5.26 -5.92
N MET A 32 -4.11 5.10 -5.47
CA MET A 32 -2.93 5.11 -6.33
C MET A 32 -2.92 3.93 -7.29
N TRP A 33 -3.32 2.76 -6.80
CA TRP A 33 -3.41 1.56 -7.61
C TRP A 33 -4.48 1.69 -8.71
N LEU A 34 -5.67 2.22 -8.38
CA LEU A 34 -6.74 2.50 -9.34
C LEU A 34 -6.32 3.52 -10.41
N GLU A 35 -5.55 4.55 -10.05
CA GLU A 35 -5.01 5.51 -11.03
C GLU A 35 -4.15 4.80 -12.08
N ARG A 36 -3.29 3.87 -11.66
CA ARG A 36 -2.48 3.06 -12.57
C ARG A 36 -3.31 2.07 -13.39
N PHE A 37 -4.30 1.41 -12.78
CA PHE A 37 -5.21 0.51 -13.48
C PHE A 37 -5.97 1.22 -14.59
N VAL A 38 -6.52 2.41 -14.32
CA VAL A 38 -7.23 3.24 -15.29
C VAL A 38 -6.32 3.67 -16.45
N ILE A 39 -5.08 4.10 -16.18
CA ILE A 39 -4.11 4.46 -17.23
C ILE A 39 -3.84 3.28 -18.17
N VAL A 40 -3.58 2.09 -17.62
CA VAL A 40 -3.25 0.89 -18.41
C VAL A 40 -4.44 0.42 -19.25
N VAL A 41 -5.63 0.33 -18.65
CA VAL A 41 -6.84 -0.15 -19.35
C VAL A 41 -7.28 0.82 -20.44
N ILE A 42 -7.26 2.13 -20.17
CA ILE A 42 -7.64 3.14 -21.17
C ILE A 42 -6.60 3.20 -22.29
N SER A 43 -5.30 3.10 -21.98
CA SER A 43 -4.24 3.09 -22.99
C SER A 43 -4.39 1.91 -23.95
N LEU A 44 -4.81 0.74 -23.47
CA LEU A 44 -4.99 -0.46 -24.29
C LEU A 44 -6.24 -0.41 -25.17
N THR A 45 -7.22 0.43 -24.81
CA THR A 45 -8.47 0.58 -25.59
C THR A 45 -8.35 1.64 -26.69
N ARG A 46 -7.26 2.42 -26.70
CA ARG A 46 -6.99 3.52 -27.64
C ARG A 46 -5.71 3.25 -28.44
N ASP A 47 -5.68 2.13 -29.14
CA ASP A 47 -4.58 1.83 -30.06
C ASP A 47 -4.63 2.70 -31.34
N PHE A 48 -3.46 2.87 -31.97
CA PHE A 48 -3.16 3.77 -33.09
C PHE A 48 -4.00 3.59 -34.37
N MET A 49 -4.88 2.58 -34.46
CA MET A 49 -5.80 2.37 -35.58
C MET A 49 -7.25 2.71 -35.20
N PRO A 50 -7.85 3.77 -35.79
CA PRO A 50 -9.21 4.20 -35.46
C PRO A 50 -10.33 3.20 -35.88
N SER A 51 -10.04 2.18 -36.71
CA SER A 51 -11.01 1.13 -37.06
C SER A 51 -11.10 -0.01 -36.04
N ALA A 52 -10.21 -0.05 -35.04
CA ALA A 52 -10.21 -1.03 -33.95
C ALA A 52 -10.71 -0.44 -32.63
N TRP A 53 -11.43 0.69 -32.68
CA TRP A 53 -12.16 1.25 -31.52
C TRP A 53 -13.32 0.33 -31.14
N GLY A 54 -12.98 -0.83 -30.57
CA GLY A 54 -13.91 -1.73 -29.91
C GLY A 54 -14.14 -1.25 -28.48
N ARG A 55 -15.39 -1.25 -28.03
CA ARG A 55 -15.72 -1.12 -26.60
C ARG A 55 -15.13 -2.32 -25.88
N TYR A 56 -13.93 -2.16 -25.31
CA TYR A 56 -13.35 -3.17 -24.43
C TYR A 56 -14.22 -3.23 -23.17
N SER A 57 -15.11 -4.23 -23.14
CA SER A 57 -15.90 -4.53 -21.95
C SER A 57 -15.01 -5.39 -21.06
N ALA A 58 -14.44 -4.79 -20.02
CA ALA A 58 -13.67 -5.51 -19.01
C ALA A 58 -14.48 -6.73 -18.54
N THR A 59 -13.90 -7.91 -18.72
CA THR A 59 -14.58 -9.16 -18.38
C THR A 59 -14.36 -9.43 -16.90
N VAL A 60 -15.27 -10.18 -16.28
CA VAL A 60 -15.17 -10.57 -14.86
C VAL A 60 -13.80 -11.22 -14.53
N TRP A 61 -13.18 -11.88 -15.52
CA TRP A 61 -11.87 -12.50 -15.41
C TRP A 61 -10.71 -11.51 -15.24
N ASP A 62 -10.81 -10.29 -15.76
CA ASP A 62 -9.78 -9.24 -15.57
C ASP A 62 -9.73 -8.80 -14.11
N TYR A 63 -10.90 -8.56 -13.52
CA TYR A 63 -11.03 -8.23 -12.10
C TYR A 63 -10.65 -9.42 -11.20
N ALA A 64 -11.03 -10.65 -11.58
CA ALA A 64 -10.69 -11.85 -10.83
C ALA A 64 -9.18 -12.11 -10.81
N THR A 65 -8.49 -11.92 -11.95
CA THR A 65 -7.03 -12.07 -12.04
C THR A 65 -6.35 -10.97 -11.22
N PHE A 66 -6.87 -9.75 -11.29
CA PHE A 66 -6.35 -8.65 -10.48
C PHE A 66 -6.47 -8.92 -8.97
N VAL A 67 -7.66 -9.24 -8.48
CA VAL A 67 -7.88 -9.57 -7.06
C VAL A 67 -7.09 -10.83 -6.67
N GLY A 68 -6.95 -11.79 -7.57
CA GLY A 68 -6.13 -12.98 -7.39
C GLY A 68 -4.65 -12.66 -7.13
N THR A 69 -4.05 -11.73 -7.88
CA THR A 69 -2.66 -11.32 -7.64
C THR A 69 -2.47 -10.58 -6.32
N LEU A 70 -3.43 -9.74 -5.90
CA LEU A 70 -3.43 -9.12 -4.56
C LEU A 70 -3.55 -10.17 -3.45
N GLY A 71 -4.45 -11.14 -3.63
CA GLY A 71 -4.65 -12.24 -2.68
C GLY A 71 -3.41 -13.11 -2.55
N LEU A 72 -2.76 -13.44 -3.66
CA LEU A 72 -1.52 -14.21 -3.68
C LEU A 72 -0.37 -13.46 -3.02
N PHE A 73 -0.20 -12.17 -3.28
CA PHE A 73 0.79 -11.33 -2.59
C PHE A 73 0.55 -11.30 -1.07
N THR A 74 -0.70 -11.07 -0.66
CA THR A 74 -1.08 -11.04 0.77
C THR A 74 -0.86 -12.39 1.44
N MET A 75 -1.19 -13.48 0.75
CA MET A 75 -0.95 -14.85 1.20
C MET A 75 0.55 -15.11 1.43
N LEU A 76 1.40 -14.67 0.49
CA LEU A 76 2.85 -14.80 0.61
C LEU A 76 3.41 -13.99 1.79
N ILE A 77 2.93 -12.76 2.01
CA ILE A 77 3.30 -11.96 3.20
C ILE A 77 2.86 -12.65 4.48
N PHE A 78 1.65 -13.20 4.54
CA PHE A 78 1.16 -13.92 5.71
C PHE A 78 2.00 -15.18 6.00
N LEU A 79 2.39 -15.91 4.96
CA LEU A 79 3.29 -17.05 5.07
C LEU A 79 4.68 -16.63 5.56
N PHE A 80 5.21 -15.50 5.07
CA PHE A 80 6.49 -14.95 5.51
C PHE A 80 6.47 -14.55 6.99
N VAL A 81 5.44 -13.81 7.43
CA VAL A 81 5.26 -13.41 8.85
C VAL A 81 5.12 -14.62 9.77
N ARG A 82 4.53 -15.72 9.29
CA ARG A 82 4.44 -16.96 10.05
C ARG A 82 5.76 -17.75 10.05
N GLY A 83 6.51 -17.74 8.95
CA GLY A 83 7.73 -18.52 8.77
C GLY A 83 8.98 -17.87 9.37
N LEU A 84 9.03 -16.54 9.44
CA LEU A 84 10.19 -15.79 9.90
C LEU A 84 9.77 -14.69 10.90
N PRO A 85 10.58 -14.42 11.94
CA PRO A 85 10.32 -13.30 12.84
C PRO A 85 10.41 -12.00 12.04
N ALA A 86 9.30 -11.27 11.98
CA ALA A 86 9.19 -10.02 11.22
C ALA A 86 10.07 -8.88 11.77
N ILE A 87 10.70 -9.07 12.94
CA ILE A 87 11.55 -8.11 13.62
C ILE A 87 12.96 -8.69 13.73
N ALA A 88 13.96 -7.95 13.22
CA ALA A 88 15.36 -8.32 13.36
C ALA A 88 15.80 -8.19 14.84
N ILE A 89 16.09 -9.33 15.47
CA ILE A 89 16.49 -9.39 16.88
C ILE A 89 17.84 -8.69 17.11
N SER A 90 18.70 -8.62 16.09
CA SER A 90 19.98 -7.89 16.16
C SER A 90 19.77 -6.40 16.42
N GLU A 91 18.88 -5.76 15.66
CA GLU A 91 18.57 -4.32 15.78
C GLU A 91 17.88 -4.00 17.12
N MET A 92 16.96 -4.88 17.55
CA MET A 92 16.27 -4.69 18.85
C MET A 92 17.24 -4.75 20.03
N ARG A 93 18.30 -5.57 19.94
CA ARG A 93 19.32 -5.66 20.99
C ARG A 93 20.19 -4.40 21.05
N GLU A 94 20.52 -3.81 19.91
CA GLU A 94 21.28 -2.56 19.85
C GLU A 94 20.48 -1.38 20.42
N LEU A 95 19.18 -1.28 20.07
CA LEU A 95 18.28 -0.26 20.63
C LEU A 95 18.14 -0.36 22.16
N VAL A 96 18.00 -1.57 22.71
CA VAL A 96 17.92 -1.79 24.17
C VAL A 96 19.23 -1.41 24.86
N HIS A 97 20.38 -1.70 24.23
CA HIS A 97 21.68 -1.36 24.79
C HIS A 97 21.93 0.15 24.77
N GLN A 98 21.50 0.84 23.71
CA GLN A 98 21.58 2.30 23.60
C GLN A 98 20.66 3.01 24.62
N ASP A 99 19.45 2.50 24.85
CA ASP A 99 18.52 3.02 25.86
C ASP A 99 19.05 2.83 27.29
N SER A 100 19.69 1.68 27.55
CA SER A 100 20.30 1.37 28.86
C SER A 100 21.45 2.32 29.20
N HIS A 101 22.33 2.63 28.26
CA HIS A 101 23.44 3.59 28.47
C HIS A 101 22.97 5.06 28.53
N GLY A 102 21.82 5.40 27.93
CA GLY A 102 21.23 6.74 28.04
C GLY A 102 20.65 7.05 29.42
N ASN A 103 20.24 6.03 30.17
CA ASN A 103 19.63 6.18 31.50
C ASN A 103 20.67 6.29 32.64
N GLU A 104 21.89 5.80 32.45
CA GLU A 104 22.98 5.89 33.43
C GLU A 104 23.69 7.26 33.44
N GLY A 105 23.48 8.10 32.42
CA GLY A 105 24.06 9.45 32.32
C GLY A 105 23.20 10.57 32.93
N HIS A 106 22.03 10.26 33.49
CA HIS A 106 21.07 11.23 34.05
C HIS A 106 20.76 11.01 35.55
N SER A 107 21.57 10.25 36.28
CA SER A 107 21.51 10.17 37.76
C SER A 107 22.79 10.70 38.40
#